data_AF-A0A2N7B596-F1
#
_entry.id   AF-A0A2N7B596-F1
#
_cell.length_a   1.000
_cell.length_b   1.000
_cell.length_c   1.000
_cell.angle_alpha   90.00
_cell.angle_beta   90.00
_cell.angle_gamma   90.00
#
_symmetry.space_group_name_H-M   'P 1'
#
loop_
_entity.id
_entity.type
_entity.pdbx_description
1 polymer ?
#
loop_
_entity_poly.entity_id
_entity_poly.type
_entity_poly.pdbx_seq_one_letter_code
_entity_poly.pdbx_strand_id
1 'polypeptide(L)'
;MKKIHIALVALVLASTSCKDALKETPYDFVGPDQVGTTTEADAKLWVNGVLNTLNSGSFFQYAVYNRPLEVDADDVTGKDYAFQAMGAGNFQSTSDINTFWGGPYTLIERCNFAITKVSQITIDDASKNNALGQLYFLKGWAYYMLVRAYGPSPSSKNP
;
A
#
# COMPACT_ATOMS: atom_id res chain seq x y z
N MET A 1 -52.61 19.24 27.86
CA MET A 1 -52.59 18.88 26.43
C MET A 1 -51.54 19.66 25.63
N LYS A 2 -51.48 21.00 25.69
CA LYS A 2 -50.43 21.80 24.99
C LYS A 2 -48.98 21.40 25.29
N LYS A 3 -48.64 21.04 26.54
CA LYS A 3 -47.28 20.60 26.92
C LYS A 3 -46.87 19.24 26.33
N ILE A 4 -47.83 18.35 26.09
CA ILE A 4 -47.58 17.03 25.47
C ILE A 4 -47.27 17.20 23.98
N HIS A 5 -47.97 18.12 23.29
CA HIS A 5 -47.71 18.40 21.87
C HIS A 5 -46.34 19.05 21.65
N ILE A 6 -45.87 19.91 22.57
CA ILE A 6 -44.53 20.51 22.50
C ILE A 6 -43.43 19.43 22.66
N ALA A 7 -43.60 18.50 23.61
CA ALA A 7 -42.65 17.40 23.80
C ALA A 7 -42.59 16.46 22.59
N LEU A 8 -43.74 16.20 21.95
CA LEU A 8 -43.81 15.33 20.76
C LEU A 8 -43.13 15.97 19.54
N VAL A 9 -43.28 17.28 19.35
CA VAL A 9 -42.62 18.02 18.25
C VAL A 9 -41.11 18.08 18.46
N ALA A 10 -40.65 18.27 19.70
CA ALA A 10 -39.22 18.24 20.04
C ALA A 10 -38.57 16.87 19.77
N LEU A 11 -39.29 15.77 20.02
CA LEU A 11 -38.80 14.41 19.75
C LEU A 11 -38.69 14.11 18.24
N VAL A 12 -39.59 14.66 17.42
CA VAL A 12 -39.55 14.54 15.95
C VAL A 12 -38.42 15.39 15.35
N LEU A 13 -38.11 16.54 15.94
CA LEU A 13 -36.97 17.37 15.51
C LEU A 13 -35.61 16.77 15.94
N ALA A 14 -35.57 15.96 17.01
CA ALA A 14 -34.36 15.29 17.45
C ALA A 14 -33.97 14.06 16.60
N SER A 15 -34.84 13.58 15.70
CA SER A 15 -34.57 12.42 14.84
C SER A 15 -34.02 12.77 13.46
N THR A 16 -33.88 14.06 13.12
CA THR A 16 -33.25 14.49 11.86
C THR A 16 -31.73 14.51 12.01
N SER A 17 -31.08 13.37 11.75
CA SER A 17 -29.62 13.29 11.62
C SER A 17 -29.19 13.77 10.23
N CYS A 18 -28.35 14.81 10.17
CA CYS A 18 -27.72 15.30 8.95
C CYS A 18 -26.65 14.30 8.43
N LYS A 19 -27.09 13.18 7.86
CA LYS A 19 -26.19 12.13 7.33
C LYS A 19 -25.30 12.64 6.19
N ASP A 20 -25.77 13.60 5.41
CA ASP A 20 -25.05 14.11 4.25
C ASP A 20 -24.02 15.20 4.61
N ALA A 21 -24.07 15.78 5.81
CA ALA A 21 -23.09 16.76 6.26
C ALA A 21 -21.69 16.17 6.53
N LEU A 22 -21.61 14.84 6.74
CA LEU A 22 -20.35 14.10 6.92
C LEU A 22 -19.85 13.39 5.65
N LYS A 23 -20.52 13.55 4.50
CA LYS A 23 -20.06 12.96 3.24
C LYS A 23 -18.97 13.84 2.64
N GLU A 24 -17.72 13.49 2.91
CA GLU A 24 -16.57 14.09 2.23
C GLU A 24 -16.36 13.45 0.86
N THR A 25 -16.26 14.27 -0.18
CA THR A 25 -15.84 13.84 -1.51
C THR A 25 -14.35 14.14 -1.68
N PRO A 26 -13.49 13.12 -1.76
CA PRO A 26 -12.07 13.34 -2.02
C PRO A 26 -11.87 13.80 -3.47
N TYR A 27 -11.11 14.90 -3.65
CA TYR A 27 -10.84 15.53 -4.95
C TYR A 27 -9.39 15.36 -5.42
N ASP A 28 -8.48 15.10 -4.48
CA ASP A 28 -7.02 15.10 -4.66
C ASP A 28 -6.40 13.71 -4.65
N PHE A 29 -7.16 12.67 -4.26
CA PHE A 29 -6.73 11.27 -4.34
C PHE A 29 -7.87 10.36 -4.80
N VAL A 30 -7.48 9.21 -5.37
CA VAL A 30 -8.42 8.15 -5.77
C VAL A 30 -8.43 7.09 -4.66
N GLY A 31 -9.55 7.00 -3.95
CA GLY A 31 -9.80 5.99 -2.94
C GLY A 31 -10.21 4.63 -3.54
N PRO A 32 -10.13 3.53 -2.78
CA PRO A 32 -10.55 2.19 -3.22
C PRO A 32 -11.98 2.12 -3.77
N ASP A 33 -12.89 2.91 -3.20
CA ASP A 33 -14.31 2.93 -3.60
C ASP A 33 -14.55 3.71 -4.90
N GLN A 34 -13.55 4.48 -5.36
CA GLN A 34 -13.59 5.23 -6.61
C GLN A 34 -12.93 4.47 -7.77
N VAL A 35 -12.23 3.38 -7.50
CA VAL A 35 -11.70 2.48 -8.55
C VAL A 35 -12.80 1.49 -8.91
N GLY A 36 -13.14 1.42 -10.20
CA GLY A 36 -14.16 0.49 -10.66
C GLY A 36 -13.76 -0.98 -10.45
N THR A 37 -14.72 -1.86 -10.70
CA THR A 37 -14.55 -3.32 -10.54
C THR A 37 -15.27 -4.09 -11.63
N THR A 38 -15.53 -3.47 -12.78
CA THR A 38 -16.37 -4.07 -13.84
C THR A 38 -15.68 -4.17 -15.18
N THR A 39 -14.64 -3.36 -15.45
CA THR A 39 -14.01 -3.26 -16.75
C THR A 39 -12.54 -3.69 -16.75
N GLU A 40 -11.97 -3.92 -17.93
CA GLU A 40 -10.54 -4.17 -18.09
C GLU A 40 -9.71 -2.95 -17.67
N ALA A 41 -10.22 -1.74 -17.93
CA ALA A 41 -9.58 -0.50 -17.50
C ALA A 41 -9.47 -0.43 -15.96
N ASP A 42 -10.50 -0.90 -15.26
CA ASP A 42 -10.49 -0.99 -13.80
C ASP A 42 -9.41 -1.95 -13.29
N ALA A 43 -9.28 -3.13 -13.91
CA ALA A 43 -8.23 -4.08 -13.56
C ALA A 43 -6.83 -3.46 -13.74
N LYS A 44 -6.62 -2.69 -14.81
CA LYS A 44 -5.38 -1.93 -15.04
C LYS A 44 -5.16 -0.84 -13.99
N LEU A 45 -6.21 -0.12 -13.58
CA LEU A 45 -6.12 0.90 -12.52
C LEU A 45 -5.68 0.28 -11.18
N TRP A 46 -6.22 -0.88 -10.81
CA TRP A 46 -5.78 -1.62 -9.63
C TRP A 46 -4.29 -1.98 -9.68
N VAL A 47 -3.82 -2.51 -10.81
CA VAL A 47 -2.39 -2.82 -11.01
C VAL A 47 -1.53 -1.56 -10.94
N ASN A 48 -1.94 -0.47 -11.58
CA ASN A 48 -1.22 0.80 -11.55
C ASN A 48 -1.14 1.40 -10.15
N GLY A 49 -2.19 1.27 -9.34
CA GLY A 49 -2.20 1.72 -7.94
C GLY A 49 -1.17 0.97 -7.09
N VAL A 50 -0.97 -0.32 -7.36
CA VAL A 50 0.09 -1.14 -6.73
C VAL A 50 1.47 -0.73 -7.23
N LEU A 51 1.65 -0.56 -8.54
CA LEU A 51 2.92 -0.11 -9.13
C LEU A 51 3.36 1.27 -8.61
N ASN A 52 2.41 2.15 -8.31
CA ASN A 52 2.72 3.47 -7.75
C ASN A 52 3.49 3.38 -6.41
N THR A 53 3.37 2.29 -5.66
CA THR A 53 4.15 2.06 -4.43
C THR A 53 5.66 2.02 -4.68
N LEU A 54 6.08 1.67 -5.89
CA LEU A 54 7.50 1.70 -6.28
C LEU A 54 8.00 3.15 -6.42
N ASN A 55 7.15 4.07 -6.88
CA ASN A 55 7.51 5.47 -7.10
C ASN A 55 7.27 6.37 -5.88
N SER A 56 6.38 5.99 -4.97
CA SER A 56 5.84 6.85 -3.91
C SER A 56 6.77 7.11 -2.71
N GLY A 57 8.09 7.17 -2.89
CA GLY A 57 8.97 7.55 -1.78
C GLY A 57 9.29 6.45 -0.77
N SER A 58 8.85 5.21 -1.00
CA SER A 58 9.01 4.13 -0.02
C SER A 58 10.40 3.49 -0.11
N PHE A 59 10.51 2.29 -0.67
CA PHE A 59 11.75 1.50 -0.60
C PHE A 59 12.50 1.40 -1.93
N PHE A 60 11.82 1.58 -3.07
CA PHE A 60 12.41 1.44 -4.40
C PHE A 60 12.94 2.78 -4.92
N GLN A 61 13.74 3.47 -4.09
CA GLN A 61 14.39 4.72 -4.44
C GLN A 61 15.87 4.64 -4.13
N TYR A 62 16.69 5.37 -4.89
CA TYR A 62 18.15 5.32 -4.78
C TYR A 62 18.66 5.51 -3.36
N ALA A 63 18.04 6.39 -2.56
CA ALA A 63 18.50 6.69 -1.20
C ALA A 63 18.22 5.56 -0.18
N VAL A 64 17.34 4.61 -0.51
CA VAL A 64 16.85 3.57 0.42
C VAL A 64 17.11 2.16 -0.12
N TYR A 65 16.93 1.95 -1.42
CA TYR A 65 16.96 0.62 -2.03
C TYR A 65 18.32 -0.06 -1.90
N ASN A 66 19.40 0.63 -2.28
CA ASN A 66 20.75 0.06 -2.27
C ASN A 66 21.30 -0.16 -0.85
N ARG A 67 20.72 0.52 0.13
CA ARG A 67 21.30 0.68 1.45
C ARG A 67 21.32 -0.64 2.24
N PRO A 68 20.22 -1.38 2.42
CA PRO A 68 20.27 -2.69 3.08
C PRO A 68 20.81 -3.81 2.20
N LEU A 69 21.11 -3.55 0.93
CA LEU A 69 21.39 -4.59 -0.07
C LEU A 69 22.84 -4.61 -0.54
N GLU A 70 23.48 -3.46 -0.71
CA GLU A 70 24.72 -3.34 -1.48
C GLU A 70 25.83 -2.55 -0.77
N VAL A 71 25.53 -1.70 0.22
CA VAL A 71 26.53 -0.74 0.74
C VAL A 71 27.60 -1.35 1.65
N ASP A 72 27.43 -2.61 2.09
CA ASP A 72 28.40 -3.38 2.87
C ASP A 72 29.19 -4.37 1.98
N ALA A 73 29.20 -4.14 0.66
CA ALA A 73 30.00 -4.91 -0.29
C ALA A 73 31.36 -4.24 -0.56
N ASP A 74 32.36 -5.04 -0.91
CA ASP A 74 33.75 -4.61 -1.15
C ASP A 74 33.97 -3.98 -2.54
N ASP A 75 32.94 -3.96 -3.38
CA ASP A 75 32.93 -3.36 -4.71
C ASP A 75 32.24 -1.98 -4.77
N VAL A 76 31.73 -1.48 -3.63
CA VAL A 76 31.04 -0.19 -3.56
C VAL A 76 31.90 0.86 -2.85
N THR A 77 31.99 2.06 -3.45
CA THR A 77 32.69 3.22 -2.88
C THR A 77 31.85 4.48 -2.98
N GLY A 78 32.05 5.42 -2.06
CA GLY A 78 31.34 6.69 -2.09
C GLY A 78 31.72 7.64 -0.96
N LYS A 79 30.96 8.73 -0.86
CA LYS A 79 31.19 9.76 0.16
C LYS A 79 30.75 9.29 1.54
N ASP A 80 31.47 9.71 2.57
CA ASP A 80 31.27 9.32 3.96
C ASP A 80 29.80 9.40 4.43
N TYR A 81 29.11 10.51 4.16
CA TYR A 81 27.69 10.68 4.55
C TYR A 81 26.76 9.57 4.02
N ALA A 82 27.14 8.87 2.94
CA ALA A 82 26.33 7.82 2.35
C ALA A 82 26.66 6.41 2.88
N PHE A 83 27.85 6.21 3.49
CA PHE A 83 28.41 4.91 3.88
C PHE A 83 28.75 4.80 5.37
N GLN A 84 28.86 5.91 6.10
CA GLN A 84 29.26 5.99 7.52
C GLN A 84 28.47 5.10 8.49
N ALA A 85 27.27 4.65 8.08
CA ALA A 85 26.45 3.72 8.83
C ALA A 85 26.61 2.28 8.31
N MET A 86 25.72 1.83 7.43
CA MET A 86 25.70 0.43 6.99
C MET A 86 26.95 0.01 6.23
N GLY A 87 27.58 0.89 5.45
CA GLY A 87 28.84 0.56 4.76
C GLY A 87 30.06 0.52 5.70
N ALA A 88 29.89 0.92 6.96
CA ALA A 88 30.86 0.73 8.02
C ALA A 88 30.47 -0.41 8.97
N GLY A 89 29.50 -1.26 8.58
CA GLY A 89 28.99 -2.37 9.39
C GLY A 89 28.03 -1.97 10.52
N ASN A 90 27.54 -0.73 10.56
CA ASN A 90 26.58 -0.28 11.57
C ASN A 90 25.12 -0.46 11.09
N PHE A 91 24.59 -1.66 11.32
CA PHE A 91 23.20 -2.03 11.02
C PHE A 91 22.17 -1.54 12.04
N GLN A 92 22.56 -0.73 13.03
CA GLN A 92 21.62 -0.12 13.98
C GLN A 92 21.10 1.24 13.47
N SER A 93 21.56 1.71 12.31
CA SER A 93 21.09 2.96 11.70
C SER A 93 19.65 2.83 11.21
N THR A 94 18.72 3.51 11.88
CA THR A 94 17.30 3.12 11.85
C THR A 94 16.51 3.65 10.66
N SER A 95 16.86 4.81 10.08
CA SER A 95 15.98 5.46 9.09
C SER A 95 15.82 4.66 7.79
N ASP A 96 16.94 4.24 7.19
CA ASP A 96 16.94 3.57 5.90
C ASP A 96 16.46 2.13 6.03
N ILE A 97 16.85 1.47 7.14
CA ILE A 97 16.42 0.12 7.49
C ILE A 97 14.91 0.07 7.71
N ASN A 98 14.35 1.02 8.46
CA ASN A 98 12.90 1.07 8.71
C ASN A 98 12.13 1.40 7.43
N THR A 99 12.65 2.30 6.61
CA THR A 99 12.00 2.69 5.34
C THR A 99 11.99 1.53 4.35
N PHE A 100 13.12 0.83 4.21
CA PHE A 100 13.20 -0.35 3.37
C PHE A 100 12.39 -1.52 3.94
N TRP A 101 12.28 -1.68 5.26
CA TRP A 101 11.43 -2.71 5.85
C TRP A 101 9.95 -2.44 5.54
N GLY A 102 9.47 -1.22 5.79
CA GLY A 102 8.06 -0.87 5.61
C GLY A 102 7.57 -0.94 4.16
N GLY A 103 8.41 -0.56 3.19
CA GLY A 103 8.01 -0.46 1.79
C GLY A 103 7.53 -1.77 1.14
N PRO A 104 8.28 -2.89 1.18
CA PRO A 104 7.86 -4.18 0.69
C PRO A 104 6.59 -4.70 1.38
N TYR A 105 6.42 -4.47 2.69
CA TYR A 105 5.17 -4.84 3.38
C TYR A 105 3.98 -4.05 2.87
N THR A 106 4.12 -2.73 2.65
CA THR A 106 3.10 -1.92 1.99
C THR A 106 2.78 -2.42 0.58
N LEU A 107 3.80 -2.84 -0.19
CA LEU A 107 3.59 -3.42 -1.51
C LEU A 107 2.82 -4.76 -1.43
N ILE A 108 3.19 -5.64 -0.48
CA ILE A 108 2.51 -6.92 -0.25
C ILE A 108 1.03 -6.70 0.13
N GLU A 109 0.76 -5.77 1.04
CA GLU A 109 -0.60 -5.42 1.46
C GLU A 109 -1.44 -4.93 0.28
N ARG A 110 -0.91 -3.99 -0.50
CA ARG A 110 -1.59 -3.45 -1.69
C ARG A 110 -1.80 -4.51 -2.76
N CYS A 111 -0.84 -5.40 -2.98
CA CYS A 111 -1.01 -6.57 -3.85
C CYS A 111 -2.15 -7.46 -3.36
N ASN A 112 -2.18 -7.82 -2.07
CA ASN A 112 -3.25 -8.66 -1.50
C ASN A 112 -4.63 -8.03 -1.73
N PHE A 113 -4.75 -6.74 -1.45
CA PHE A 113 -6.01 -6.01 -1.65
C PHE A 113 -6.40 -5.95 -3.13
N ALA A 114 -5.49 -5.57 -4.02
CA ALA A 114 -5.76 -5.52 -5.46
C ALA A 114 -6.12 -6.90 -6.04
N ILE A 115 -5.49 -7.99 -5.59
CA ILE A 115 -5.83 -9.36 -6.01
C ILE A 115 -7.28 -9.66 -5.66
N THR A 116 -7.74 -9.30 -4.46
CA THR A 116 -9.13 -9.53 -4.04
C THR A 116 -10.13 -8.78 -4.93
N LYS A 117 -9.79 -7.55 -5.34
CA LYS A 117 -10.64 -6.71 -6.18
C LYS A 117 -10.65 -7.19 -7.63
N VAL A 118 -9.48 -7.42 -8.21
CA VAL A 118 -9.32 -7.89 -9.59
C VAL A 118 -9.97 -9.27 -9.80
N SER A 119 -9.90 -10.16 -8.80
CA SER A 119 -10.53 -11.48 -8.88
C SER A 119 -12.06 -11.43 -9.02
N GLN A 120 -12.69 -10.35 -8.53
CA GLN A 120 -14.14 -10.15 -8.60
C GLN A 120 -14.61 -9.49 -9.91
N ILE A 121 -13.69 -8.94 -10.70
CA ILE A 121 -14.00 -8.27 -11.97
C ILE A 121 -14.41 -9.31 -13.02
N THR A 122 -15.50 -9.07 -13.74
CA THR A 122 -15.98 -9.98 -14.81
C THR A 122 -15.53 -9.46 -16.17
N ILE A 123 -14.35 -9.89 -16.61
CA ILE A 123 -13.71 -9.57 -17.89
C ILE A 123 -13.17 -10.86 -18.54
N ASP A 124 -12.61 -10.77 -19.74
CA ASP A 124 -11.98 -11.92 -20.40
C ASP A 124 -10.83 -12.50 -19.57
N ASP A 125 -10.64 -13.82 -19.68
CA ASP A 125 -9.67 -14.55 -18.87
C ASP A 125 -8.23 -14.12 -19.15
N ALA A 126 -7.90 -13.74 -20.39
CA ALA A 126 -6.55 -13.33 -20.75
C ALA A 126 -6.18 -12.02 -20.03
N SER A 127 -7.06 -11.03 -20.06
CA SER A 127 -6.88 -9.76 -19.35
C SER A 127 -6.85 -9.93 -17.84
N LYS A 128 -7.75 -10.75 -17.29
CA LYS A 128 -7.78 -11.04 -15.84
C LYS A 128 -6.48 -11.70 -15.39
N ASN A 129 -6.03 -12.73 -16.10
CA ASN A 129 -4.81 -13.46 -15.78
C ASN A 129 -3.57 -12.58 -15.93
N ASN A 130 -3.56 -11.68 -16.92
CA ASN A 130 -2.48 -10.70 -17.07
C ASN A 130 -2.40 -9.73 -15.88
N ALA A 131 -3.54 -9.22 -15.41
CA ALA A 131 -3.57 -8.34 -14.23
C ALA A 131 -3.13 -9.09 -12.95
N LEU A 132 -3.69 -10.28 -12.70
CA LEU A 132 -3.33 -11.11 -11.55
C LEU A 132 -1.85 -11.54 -11.59
N GLY A 133 -1.33 -11.90 -12.76
CA GLY A 133 0.07 -12.29 -12.94
C GLY A 133 1.04 -11.18 -12.53
N GLN A 134 0.77 -9.94 -12.92
CA GLN A 134 1.55 -8.78 -12.48
C GLN A 134 1.50 -8.58 -10.97
N LEU A 135 0.31 -8.72 -10.35
CA LEU A 135 0.15 -8.58 -8.90
C LEU A 135 0.88 -9.68 -8.13
N TYR A 136 0.81 -10.93 -8.59
CA TYR A 136 1.53 -12.05 -7.98
C TYR A 136 3.05 -11.90 -8.12
N PHE A 137 3.52 -11.43 -9.29
CA PHE A 137 4.93 -11.13 -9.50
C PHE A 137 5.41 -10.07 -8.50
N LEU A 138 4.72 -8.93 -8.40
CA LEU A 138 5.09 -7.85 -7.48
C LEU A 138 5.09 -8.31 -6.02
N LYS A 139 4.09 -9.09 -5.61
CA LYS A 139 4.02 -9.68 -4.27
C LYS A 139 5.21 -10.61 -4.01
N GLY A 140 5.53 -11.50 -4.96
CA GLY A 140 6.67 -12.41 -4.85
C GLY A 140 8.00 -11.66 -4.81
N TRP A 141 8.16 -10.65 -5.65
CA TRP A 141 9.34 -9.79 -5.67
C TRP A 141 9.51 -9.02 -4.36
N ALA A 142 8.43 -8.51 -3.75
CA ALA A 142 8.47 -7.85 -2.45
C ALA A 142 8.96 -8.80 -1.34
N TYR A 143 8.48 -10.05 -1.31
CA TYR A 143 9.01 -11.06 -0.39
C TYR A 143 10.48 -11.37 -0.64
N TYR A 144 10.87 -11.48 -1.91
CA TYR A 144 12.27 -11.69 -2.28
C TYR A 144 13.17 -10.54 -1.77
N MET A 145 12.72 -9.28 -1.89
CA MET A 145 13.45 -8.13 -1.33
C MET A 145 13.64 -8.23 0.20
N LEU A 146 12.58 -8.61 0.93
CA LEU A 146 12.66 -8.80 2.37
C LEU A 146 13.66 -9.90 2.75
N VAL A 147 13.63 -11.03 2.03
CA VAL A 147 14.54 -12.15 2.30
C VAL A 147 15.98 -11.78 2.02
N ARG A 148 16.26 -11.03 0.95
CA ARG A 148 17.61 -10.55 0.64
C ARG A 148 18.16 -9.63 1.73
N ALA A 149 17.36 -8.67 2.19
CA ALA A 149 17.82 -7.66 3.13
C ALA A 149 17.89 -8.16 4.59
N TYR A 150 17.01 -9.09 4.99
CA TYR A 150 16.83 -9.43 6.42
C TYR A 150 16.92 -10.93 6.71
N GLY A 151 17.16 -11.77 5.70
CA GLY A 151 17.13 -13.22 5.85
C GLY A 151 15.70 -13.75 6.01
N PRO A 152 15.52 -14.93 6.63
CA PRO A 152 14.21 -15.54 6.80
C PRO A 152 13.28 -14.65 7.65
N SER A 153 12.43 -13.87 6.98
CA SER A 153 11.39 -13.08 7.61
C SER A 153 10.30 -14.00 8.16
N PRO A 154 9.62 -13.65 9.28
CA PRO A 154 8.43 -14.36 9.69
C PRO A 154 7.38 -14.14 8.61
N SER A 155 7.26 -15.11 7.71
CA SER A 155 6.15 -15.17 6.77
C SER A 155 4.88 -14.98 7.58
N SER A 156 4.09 -13.96 7.25
CA SER A 156 2.68 -13.85 7.65
C SER A 156 1.99 -15.15 7.19
N LYS A 157 2.06 -16.16 8.04
CA LYS A 157 1.11 -17.25 8.07
C LYS A 157 -0.16 -16.60 8.61
N ASN A 158 -0.99 -16.09 7.71
CA ASN A 158 -2.38 -15.93 8.08
C ASN A 158 -2.95 -17.35 8.30
N PRO A 159 -3.59 -17.62 9.45
CA PRO A 159 -4.50 -18.76 9.57
C PRO A 159 -5.67 -18.63 8.60
#